data_AF-A0A0K0DB33-F1
#
_entry.id   AF-A0A0K0DB33-F1
#
_cell.length_a   1.000
_cell.length_b   1.000
_cell.length_c   1.000
_cell.angle_alpha   90.00
_cell.angle_beta   90.00
_cell.angle_gamma   90.00
#
_symmetry.space_group_name_H-M   'P 1'
#
loop_
_entity.id
_entity.type
_entity.pdbx_description
1 polymer ?
#
loop_
_entity_poly.entity_id
_entity_poly.type
_entity_poly.pdbx_seq_one_letter_code
_entity_poly.pdbx_strand_id
1 'polypeptide(L)'
;VYQEASIERVKRNDPSLSDAEARQRAVIEFDNAAKTFLVETIKTARRMRPKAFWSFYGFPYCNYNAGQKDSDYNCSRKFESYNDK
;
A
#
# COMPACT_ATOMS: atom_id res chain seq x y z
N VAL A 1 5.45 11.49 -5.83
CA VAL A 1 5.49 11.84 -4.40
C VAL A 1 5.87 10.66 -3.49
N TYR A 2 4.98 9.76 -3.04
CA TYR A 2 5.35 8.75 -2.00
C TYR A 2 6.48 7.80 -2.40
N GLN A 3 6.49 7.31 -3.65
CA GLN A 3 7.55 6.45 -4.16
C GLN A 3 8.89 7.18 -4.23
N GLU A 4 8.90 8.38 -4.81
CA GLU A 4 10.11 9.22 -4.94
C GLU A 4 10.68 9.59 -3.56
N ALA A 5 9.83 10.05 -2.63
CA ALA A 5 10.25 10.37 -1.28
C ALA A 5 10.85 9.15 -0.54
N SER A 6 10.30 7.95 -0.78
CA SER A 6 10.83 6.71 -0.21
C SER A 6 12.20 6.35 -0.79
N ILE A 7 12.37 6.50 -2.11
CA ILE A 7 13.66 6.28 -2.80
C ILE A 7 14.71 7.31 -2.33
N GLU A 8 14.34 8.59 -2.25
CA GLU A 8 15.22 9.66 -1.77
C GLU A 8 15.63 9.45 -0.32
N ARG A 9 14.71 8.98 0.53
CA ARG A 9 15.02 8.61 1.91
C ARG A 9 16.04 7.47 1.95
N VAL A 10 15.84 6.41 1.17
CA VAL A 10 16.77 5.28 1.11
C VAL A 10 18.14 5.71 0.62
N LYS A 11 18.22 6.47 -0.48
CA LYS A 11 19.50 7.00 -1.01
C LYS A 11 20.23 7.92 -0.04
N ARG A 12 19.48 8.70 0.75
CA ARG A 12 20.08 9.57 1.77
C ARG A 12 20.66 8.76 2.93
N ASN A 13 20.02 7.66 3.30
CA ASN A 13 20.47 6.77 4.37
C ASN A 13 21.62 5.87 3.94
N ASP A 14 21.62 5.44 2.68
CA ASP A 14 22.68 4.64 2.08
C ASP A 14 23.00 5.14 0.66
N PRO A 15 23.93 6.10 0.53
CA PRO A 15 24.33 6.65 -0.76
C PRO A 15 25.10 5.68 -1.66
N SER A 16 25.50 4.50 -1.15
CA SER A 16 26.26 3.50 -1.91
C SER A 16 25.38 2.66 -2.83
N LEU A 17 24.07 2.62 -2.56
CA LEU A 17 23.11 1.84 -3.33
C LEU A 17 22.98 2.38 -4.76
N SER A 18 22.94 1.46 -5.71
CA SER A 18 22.49 1.79 -7.07
C SER A 18 21.02 2.23 -7.07
N ASP A 19 20.60 2.89 -8.14
CA ASP A 19 19.21 3.30 -8.34
C ASP A 19 18.22 2.13 -8.26
N ALA A 20 18.61 0.95 -8.74
CA ALA A 20 17.77 -0.24 -8.71
C ALA A 20 17.63 -0.78 -7.28
N GLU A 21 18.73 -0.87 -6.54
CA GLU A 21 18.73 -1.34 -5.14
C GLU A 21 17.96 -0.38 -4.24
N ALA A 22 18.15 0.94 -4.42
CA ALA A 22 17.43 1.95 -3.67
C ALA A 22 15.91 1.85 -3.92
N ARG A 23 15.48 1.60 -5.16
CA ARG A 23 14.06 1.38 -5.49
C ARG A 23 13.49 0.13 -4.83
N GLN A 24 14.21 -1.00 -4.89
CA GLN A 24 13.75 -2.23 -4.26
C GLN A 24 13.66 -2.09 -2.74
N ARG A 25 14.68 -1.51 -2.12
CA ARG A 25 14.69 -1.23 -0.69
C ARG A 25 13.55 -0.30 -0.28
N ALA A 26 13.29 0.75 -1.07
CA ALA A 26 12.21 1.69 -0.81
C ALA A 26 10.82 1.04 -0.84
N VAL A 27 10.56 0.11 -1.78
CA VAL A 27 9.31 -0.67 -1.81
C VAL A 27 9.16 -1.48 -0.52
N ILE A 28 10.20 -2.23 -0.13
CA ILE A 28 10.16 -3.09 1.07
C ILE A 28 9.93 -2.26 2.34
N GLU A 29 10.67 -1.16 2.50
CA GLU A 29 10.54 -0.30 3.69
C GLU A 29 9.17 0.36 3.77
N PHE A 30 8.67 0.90 2.64
CA PHE A 30 7.38 1.56 2.58
C PHE A 30 6.23 0.58 2.85
N ASP A 31 6.21 -0.56 2.18
CA ASP A 31 5.12 -1.54 2.31
C ASP A 31 5.04 -2.11 3.74
N ASN A 32 6.19 -2.38 4.36
CA ASN A 32 6.24 -2.82 5.76
C ASN A 32 5.73 -1.75 6.72
N ALA A 33 6.14 -0.49 6.54
CA ALA A 33 5.68 0.62 7.37
C ALA A 33 4.17 0.87 7.18
N ALA A 34 3.68 0.86 5.94
CA ALA A 34 2.27 1.04 5.61
C ALA A 34 1.41 -0.07 6.21
N LYS A 35 1.82 -1.35 6.04
CA LYS A 35 1.14 -2.50 6.64
C LYS A 35 1.05 -2.36 8.16
N THR A 36 2.17 -2.03 8.80
CA THR A 36 2.23 -1.85 10.25
C THR A 36 1.26 -0.76 10.71
N PHE A 37 1.28 0.40 10.07
CA PHE A 37 0.43 1.52 10.42
C PHE A 37 -1.06 1.19 10.27
N LEU A 38 -1.47 0.62 9.12
CA LEU A 38 -2.87 0.28 8.85
C LEU A 38 -3.39 -0.80 9.81
N VAL A 39 -2.60 -1.85 10.04
CA VAL A 39 -2.98 -2.96 10.92
C VAL A 39 -3.09 -2.50 12.38
N GLU A 40 -2.10 -1.76 12.89
CA GLU A 40 -2.13 -1.29 14.27
C GLU A 40 -3.23 -0.25 14.50
N THR A 41 -3.57 0.56 13.48
CA THR A 41 -4.72 1.47 13.54
C THR A 41 -6.02 0.70 13.74
N ILE A 42 -6.30 -0.33 12.94
CA ILE A 42 -7.52 -1.15 13.09
C ILE A 42 -7.52 -1.91 14.42
N LYS A 43 -6.38 -2.49 14.83
CA LYS A 43 -6.29 -3.16 16.14
C LYS A 43 -6.60 -2.19 17.28
N THR A 44 -6.06 -0.98 17.22
CA THR A 44 -6.31 0.06 18.23
C THR A 44 -7.78 0.48 18.25
N ALA A 45 -8.37 0.73 17.08
CA ALA A 45 -9.78 1.08 16.96
C ALA A 45 -10.70 -0.03 17.52
N ARG A 46 -10.41 -1.29 17.21
CA ARG A 46 -11.11 -2.46 17.77
C ARG A 46 -10.97 -2.58 19.29
N ARG A 47 -9.79 -2.30 19.86
CA ARG A 47 -9.60 -2.28 21.33
C ARG A 47 -10.43 -1.18 21.97
N MET A 48 -10.49 0.00 21.36
CA MET A 48 -11.21 1.16 21.90
C MET A 48 -12.73 1.04 21.76
N ARG A 49 -13.22 0.41 20.70
CA ARG A 49 -14.66 0.25 20.40
C ARG A 49 -14.91 -1.17 19.88
N PRO A 50 -14.94 -2.18 20.78
CA PRO A 50 -14.98 -3.59 20.37
C PRO A 50 -16.30 -4.02 19.72
N LYS A 51 -17.37 -3.24 19.89
CA LYS A 51 -18.70 -3.51 19.29
C LYS A 51 -18.93 -2.77 17.97
N ALA A 52 -18.00 -1.93 17.53
CA ALA A 52 -18.11 -1.20 16.27
C ALA A 52 -17.51 -1.99 15.11
N PHE A 53 -18.02 -1.74 13.90
CA PHE A 53 -17.45 -2.27 12.66
C PHE A 53 -16.38 -1.31 12.15
N TRP A 54 -15.16 -1.83 11.97
CA TRP A 54 -14.01 -1.04 11.54
C TRP A 54 -13.48 -1.57 10.21
N SER A 55 -13.31 -0.67 9.25
CA SER A 55 -12.69 -0.93 7.96
C SER A 55 -12.04 0.34 7.43
N PHE A 56 -11.21 0.20 6.41
CA PHE A 56 -10.75 1.33 5.60
C PHE A 56 -11.70 1.52 4.42
N TYR A 57 -12.13 2.76 4.20
CA TYR A 57 -12.90 3.12 3.01
C TYR A 57 -12.08 2.83 1.74
N GLY A 58 -12.74 2.28 0.72
CA GLY A 58 -12.15 2.02 -0.60
C GLY A 58 -11.39 0.69 -0.73
N PHE A 59 -11.31 -0.13 0.32
CA PHE A 59 -10.67 -1.45 0.25
C PHE A 59 -11.69 -2.60 0.08
N PRO A 60 -11.39 -3.64 -0.73
CA PRO A 60 -10.22 -3.75 -1.62
C PRO A 60 -10.37 -2.89 -2.89
N TYR A 61 -9.24 -2.51 -3.48
CA TYR A 61 -9.26 -1.87 -4.79
C TYR A 61 -9.39 -2.91 -5.89
N CYS A 62 -10.32 -2.67 -6.82
CA CYS A 62 -10.54 -3.52 -7.99
C CYS A 62 -9.69 -3.07 -9.18
N ASN A 63 -9.81 -1.80 -9.58
CA ASN A 63 -8.92 -1.10 -10.50
C ASN A 63 -8.89 0.38 -10.09
N TYR A 64 -7.79 1.09 -10.33
CA TYR A 64 -7.74 2.53 -10.03
C TYR A 64 -8.63 3.38 -10.97
N ASN A 65 -8.94 2.83 -12.14
CA ASN A 65 -9.72 3.44 -13.21
C ASN A 65 -10.99 2.62 -13.54
N ALA A 66 -11.47 1.79 -12.60
CA ALA A 66 -12.70 1.03 -12.78
C ALA A 66 -13.85 1.96 -13.21
N GLY A 67 -14.62 1.56 -14.22
CA GLY A 67 -15.73 2.35 -14.75
C GLY A 67 -15.36 3.51 -15.68
N GLN A 68 -14.08 3.72 -16.03
CA GLN A 68 -13.69 4.69 -17.07
C GLN A 68 -13.90 4.16 -18.50
N LYS A 69 -14.11 2.85 -18.66
CA LYS A 69 -14.43 2.22 -19.94
C LYS A 69 -15.67 1.36 -19.77
N ASP A 70 -16.61 1.49 -20.69
CA ASP A 70 -17.92 0.82 -20.67
C ASP A 70 -17.87 -0.72 -20.72
N SER A 71 -16.68 -1.31 -20.86
CA SER A 71 -16.46 -2.76 -20.93
C SER A 71 -15.61 -3.32 -19.78
N ASP A 72 -15.13 -2.48 -18.86
CA ASP A 72 -14.20 -2.91 -17.80
C ASP A 72 -14.91 -3.12 -16.46
N TYR A 73 -15.67 -4.22 -16.39
CA TYR A 73 -16.45 -4.61 -15.20
C TYR A 73 -15.70 -5.55 -14.25
N ASN A 74 -14.55 -6.09 -14.67
CA ASN A 74 -13.78 -7.06 -13.90
C ASN A 74 -12.57 -6.38 -13.24
N CYS A 75 -12.19 -6.86 -12.07
CA CYS A 75 -10.90 -6.48 -11.49
C CYS A 75 -9.77 -7.01 -12.37
N SER A 76 -8.73 -6.21 -12.55
CA SER A 76 -7.56 -6.69 -13.26
C SER A 76 -6.79 -7.67 -12.39
N ARG A 77 -6.21 -8.70 -13.02
CA ARG A 77 -5.36 -9.70 -12.36
C ARG A 77 -4.26 -9.09 -11.50
N LYS A 78 -3.78 -7.90 -11.87
CA LYS A 78 -2.76 -7.15 -11.11
C LYS A 78 -3.30 -6.75 -9.73
N PHE A 79 -4.48 -6.16 -9.67
CA PHE A 79 -5.08 -5.74 -8.41
C PHE A 79 -5.57 -6.93 -7.59
N GLU A 80 -6.10 -7.97 -8.23
CA GLU A 80 -6.38 -9.25 -7.57
C GLU A 80 -5.13 -9.79 -6.85
N SER A 81 -4.00 -9.85 -7.56
CA SER A 81 -2.73 -10.30 -6.98
C SER A 81 -2.18 -9.42 -5.85
N TYR A 82 -2.66 -8.17 -5.73
CA TYR A 82 -2.33 -7.28 -4.63
C TYR A 82 -3.25 -7.48 -3.43
N ASN A 83 -4.52 -7.80 -3.67
CA ASN A 83 -5.51 -8.05 -2.63
C ASN A 83 -5.31 -9.42 -1.94
N ASP A 84 -4.71 -10.39 -2.64
CA ASP A 84 -4.45 -11.75 -2.12
C ASP A 84 -3.17 -11.88 -1.26
N LYS A 85 -2.37 -10.81 -1.16
CA LYS A 85 -1.09 -10.78 -0.43
C LYS A 85 -1.22 -10.10 0.93
#